data_AF-A0A8C8WCE1-F1
#
_entry.id   AF-A0A8C8WCE1-F1
#
_cell.length_a   1.000
_cell.length_b   1.000
_cell.length_c   1.000
_cell.angle_alpha   90.00
_cell.angle_beta   90.00
_cell.angle_gamma   90.00
#
_symmetry.space_group_name_H-M   'P 1'
#
loop_
_entity.id
_entity.type
_entity.pdbx_description
1 polymer ?
#
loop_
_entity_poly.entity_id
_entity_poly.type
_entity_poly.pdbx_seq_one_letter_code
_entity_poly.pdbx_strand_id
1 'polypeptide(L)'
;MAAATGDPGLSKLQFAPFSSALDVGFWHELTQRKLNEYRLDEAPKDIKGYYYNGDSAGLPARLTLEFSAFDVSAPTPAHCCPAIGTLFNTNTLEAFKAADKKLLLEQAADEIWEAIKSGAALENPVLLNKFLLLTFAIQALEHAYDDLCQTEGVPALPYFLIKYDENVVLVSLLKHYGDFFQDQRTKITIGVYDPCNLAQHPGWPLRNLLVLAAHRWSSSFQSVEVLCFRDRTMQGVRDIAHSIVFEVKLPEMAFSPDCPKAVGWEKNQKGGMGPRMVNLSECMDPKRLAESSVDLNLKLMCWRLVPTLDLDKVVSVKCLLLGAGTLGCNVARTLMGWGVRHITFVDNANISYSNPVRQPLYEFEDCLAGGKPKALAAAERLQKIFPGVNARGFNMSIPMPGHPVNFSSVTLEQARKDVEHLEQLIESHDVVFLLMDTRESRWLPAVIAASKRKLVINAALGFDTFVVMRHGLKKPKQQGAGDLCPGHLVAPADLLGSSLFANIPGYKLGCYFCNDVVAPGDSTRDRTLDQQCTVSRPGLAMIAGALAVELMVSVLQHPDGGYAIASSSDDRMNEPPTSLGLVPHQIRGFLSRFDNVLPVSLAFDKCTACSSKIWDMSDDETV
;
A
#
# COMPACT_ATOMS: atom_id res chain seq x y z
N MET A 1 -23.73 -40.33 -7.36
CA MET A 1 -23.97 -41.75 -7.68
C MET A 1 -25.00 -41.82 -8.80
N ALA A 2 -24.66 -42.43 -9.93
CA ALA A 2 -25.57 -42.83 -11.02
C ALA A 2 -24.73 -43.62 -12.03
N ALA A 3 -24.66 -44.94 -11.89
CA ALA A 3 -23.91 -45.81 -12.77
C ALA A 3 -24.75 -47.06 -13.07
N ALA A 4 -24.98 -47.31 -14.35
CA ALA A 4 -25.61 -48.52 -14.85
C ALA A 4 -24.81 -49.00 -16.07
N THR A 5 -24.59 -50.32 -16.14
CA THR A 5 -24.12 -51.10 -17.31
C THR A 5 -22.93 -50.53 -18.09
N GLY A 6 -21.73 -51.01 -17.75
CA GLY A 6 -20.48 -50.88 -18.52
C GLY A 6 -19.46 -51.90 -18.02
N ASP A 7 -18.53 -52.32 -18.90
CA ASP A 7 -17.63 -53.46 -18.66
C ASP A 7 -16.73 -53.31 -17.40
N PRO A 8 -16.47 -54.38 -16.62
CA PRO A 8 -15.68 -54.29 -15.39
C PRO A 8 -14.19 -53.94 -15.55
N GLY A 9 -13.67 -53.84 -16.78
CA GLY A 9 -12.25 -53.67 -17.08
C GLY A 9 -11.78 -52.27 -17.49
N LEU A 10 -12.69 -51.31 -17.75
CA LEU A 10 -12.34 -50.03 -18.39
C LEU A 10 -12.69 -48.82 -17.51
N SER A 11 -11.72 -48.34 -16.73
CA SER A 11 -11.81 -47.06 -16.01
C SER A 11 -11.78 -45.88 -16.97
N LYS A 12 -12.72 -44.93 -16.82
CA LYS A 12 -12.74 -43.70 -17.63
C LYS A 12 -11.51 -42.83 -17.32
N LEU A 13 -10.71 -42.52 -18.35
CA LEU A 13 -9.51 -41.70 -18.23
C LEU A 13 -9.85 -40.28 -17.72
N GLN A 14 -9.17 -39.85 -16.65
CA GLN A 14 -9.33 -38.53 -16.04
C GLN A 14 -8.05 -37.71 -16.23
N PHE A 15 -8.21 -36.40 -16.43
CA PHE A 15 -7.14 -35.49 -16.83
C PHE A 15 -6.95 -34.38 -15.81
N ALA A 16 -5.71 -34.04 -15.49
CA ALA A 16 -5.41 -32.88 -14.64
C ALA A 16 -5.53 -31.57 -15.44
N PRO A 17 -6.30 -30.56 -14.97
CA PRO A 17 -6.35 -29.26 -15.61
C PRO A 17 -5.08 -28.44 -15.32
N PHE A 18 -4.78 -27.48 -16.20
CA PHE A 18 -3.79 -26.44 -15.92
C PHE A 18 -4.26 -25.50 -14.80
N SER A 19 -3.30 -24.89 -14.10
CA SER A 19 -3.48 -23.66 -13.34
C SER A 19 -2.84 -22.49 -14.07
N SER A 20 -3.51 -21.34 -14.12
CA SER A 20 -2.91 -20.08 -14.54
C SER A 20 -1.87 -19.60 -13.52
N ALA A 21 -0.77 -19.01 -14.02
CA ALA A 21 0.21 -18.25 -13.27
C ALA A 21 0.52 -16.96 -14.07
N LEU A 22 0.19 -15.79 -13.49
CA LEU A 22 0.32 -14.49 -14.15
C LEU A 22 1.31 -13.64 -13.34
N ASP A 23 2.41 -13.23 -13.95
CA ASP A 23 3.40 -12.34 -13.32
C ASP A 23 2.92 -10.87 -13.29
N VAL A 24 3.52 -10.05 -12.40
CA VAL A 24 3.24 -8.61 -12.33
C VAL A 24 3.66 -7.89 -13.61
N GLY A 25 4.73 -8.34 -14.28
CA GLY A 25 5.19 -7.80 -15.56
C GLY A 25 4.18 -7.98 -16.70
N PHE A 26 3.42 -9.08 -16.72
CA PHE A 26 2.31 -9.27 -17.66
C PHE A 26 1.25 -8.17 -17.52
N TRP A 27 0.85 -7.86 -16.28
CA TRP A 27 -0.14 -6.82 -16.00
C TRP A 27 0.38 -5.41 -16.25
N HIS A 28 1.68 -5.17 -16.02
CA HIS A 28 2.31 -3.89 -16.37
C HIS A 28 2.28 -3.67 -17.88
N GLU A 29 2.74 -4.64 -18.67
CA GLU A 29 2.80 -4.52 -20.13
C GLU A 29 1.41 -4.38 -20.75
N LEU A 30 0.44 -5.19 -20.30
CA LEU A 30 -0.97 -5.06 -20.71
C LEU A 30 -1.50 -3.64 -20.46
N THR A 31 -1.17 -3.05 -19.32
CA THR A 31 -1.59 -1.69 -18.97
C THR A 31 -0.93 -0.64 -19.87
N GLN A 32 0.37 -0.76 -20.15
CA GLN A 32 1.08 0.16 -21.04
C GLN A 32 0.52 0.09 -22.46
N ARG A 33 0.36 -1.10 -23.03
CA ARG A 33 -0.16 -1.25 -24.39
C ARG A 33 -1.63 -0.81 -24.49
N LYS A 34 -2.49 -1.10 -23.48
CA LYS A 34 -3.84 -0.53 -23.37
C LYS A 34 -3.85 0.99 -23.52
N LEU A 35 -3.04 1.69 -22.73
CA LEU A 35 -3.03 3.15 -22.68
C LEU A 35 -2.45 3.78 -23.95
N ASN A 36 -1.32 3.26 -24.45
CA ASN A 36 -0.50 3.95 -25.45
C ASN A 36 -0.89 3.55 -26.89
N GLU A 37 -0.87 2.24 -27.16
CA GLU A 37 -1.12 1.65 -28.49
C GLU A 37 -2.62 1.48 -28.75
N TYR A 38 -3.29 0.78 -27.84
CA TYR A 38 -4.51 0.01 -28.14
C TYR A 38 -5.80 0.85 -28.00
N ARG A 39 -6.02 1.52 -26.87
CA ARG A 39 -7.10 2.50 -26.62
C ARG A 39 -8.54 1.97 -26.56
N LEU A 40 -9.24 1.65 -27.67
CA LEU A 40 -10.72 1.43 -27.66
C LEU A 40 -11.29 0.20 -28.43
N ASP A 41 -10.54 -0.54 -29.24
CA ASP A 41 -11.04 -1.70 -30.03
C ASP A 41 -11.01 -3.09 -29.31
N GLU A 42 -12.14 -3.80 -29.14
CA GLU A 42 -12.17 -4.98 -28.25
C GLU A 42 -11.63 -6.30 -28.86
N ALA A 43 -10.88 -6.26 -29.97
CA ALA A 43 -10.48 -7.44 -30.72
C ALA A 43 -9.49 -8.40 -29.98
N PRO A 44 -9.46 -9.68 -30.38
CA PRO A 44 -8.77 -10.76 -29.66
C PRO A 44 -7.25 -10.82 -29.88
N LYS A 45 -6.47 -10.57 -28.82
CA LYS A 45 -4.98 -10.47 -28.86
C LYS A 45 -4.29 -11.83 -28.82
N ASP A 46 -3.40 -12.13 -29.77
CA ASP A 46 -2.49 -13.27 -29.60
C ASP A 46 -1.48 -13.01 -28.47
N ILE A 47 -1.31 -14.02 -27.61
CA ILE A 47 -0.34 -14.05 -26.51
C ILE A 47 0.37 -15.40 -26.43
N LYS A 48 1.63 -15.36 -25.99
CA LYS A 48 2.49 -16.53 -25.84
C LYS A 48 2.67 -16.86 -24.36
N GLY A 49 1.96 -17.89 -23.91
CA GLY A 49 2.24 -18.53 -22.63
C GLY A 49 3.35 -19.58 -22.78
N TYR A 50 3.87 -20.03 -21.65
CA TYR A 50 4.73 -21.22 -21.62
C TYR A 50 4.39 -22.11 -20.43
N TYR A 51 4.65 -23.41 -20.56
CA TYR A 51 4.52 -24.39 -19.49
C TYR A 51 5.74 -25.29 -19.43
N TYR A 52 5.99 -25.87 -18.27
CA TYR A 52 7.09 -26.82 -18.04
C TYR A 52 6.68 -27.84 -16.98
N ASN A 53 7.44 -28.92 -16.86
CA ASN A 53 7.17 -30.10 -16.04
C ASN A 53 8.15 -30.25 -14.85
N GLY A 54 9.01 -29.26 -14.62
CA GLY A 54 10.01 -29.24 -13.54
C GLY A 54 9.47 -28.94 -12.14
N ASP A 55 8.17 -28.66 -12.01
CA ASP A 55 7.54 -28.35 -10.72
C ASP A 55 7.55 -29.56 -9.76
N SER A 56 7.69 -29.29 -8.46
CA SER A 56 7.79 -30.34 -7.43
C SER A 56 6.48 -31.14 -7.27
N ALA A 57 6.61 -32.41 -6.87
CA ALA A 57 5.47 -33.31 -6.68
C ALA A 57 4.43 -32.71 -5.72
N GLY A 58 3.17 -32.66 -6.18
CA GLY A 58 2.06 -32.02 -5.47
C GLY A 58 1.69 -30.62 -5.96
N LEU A 59 2.56 -29.94 -6.73
CA LEU A 59 2.22 -28.67 -7.38
C LEU A 59 1.42 -28.91 -8.68
N PRO A 60 0.42 -28.06 -9.01
CA PRO A 60 -0.38 -28.19 -10.23
C PRO A 60 0.43 -27.84 -11.48
N ALA A 61 0.03 -28.38 -12.63
CA ALA A 61 0.57 -28.01 -13.95
C ALA A 61 0.35 -26.52 -14.21
N ARG A 62 1.40 -25.70 -14.28
CA ARG A 62 1.29 -24.25 -14.49
C ARG A 62 1.41 -23.86 -15.96
N LEU A 63 0.50 -22.99 -16.40
CA LEU A 63 0.66 -22.18 -17.62
C LEU A 63 1.02 -20.76 -17.18
N THR A 64 2.23 -20.32 -17.53
CA THR A 64 2.82 -19.05 -17.10
C THR A 64 2.71 -17.99 -18.19
N LEU A 65 2.38 -16.76 -17.78
CA LEU A 65 2.38 -15.56 -18.62
C LEU A 65 3.17 -14.45 -17.91
N GLU A 66 4.12 -13.86 -18.64
CA GLU A 66 5.08 -12.87 -18.17
C GLU A 66 5.04 -11.59 -19.01
N PHE A 67 5.92 -10.64 -18.73
CA PHE A 67 6.14 -9.43 -19.54
C PHE A 67 6.28 -9.74 -21.05
N SER A 68 7.01 -10.80 -21.40
CA SER A 68 7.24 -11.25 -22.78
C SER A 68 6.03 -11.90 -23.46
N ALA A 69 4.91 -12.14 -22.76
CA ALA A 69 3.75 -12.83 -23.36
C ALA A 69 3.09 -12.06 -24.51
N PHE A 70 3.29 -10.74 -24.58
CA PHE A 70 2.84 -9.87 -25.67
C PHE A 70 3.87 -9.73 -26.81
N ASP A 71 4.98 -10.45 -26.73
CA ASP A 71 5.93 -10.66 -27.83
C ASP A 71 5.95 -12.16 -28.18
N VAL A 72 5.11 -12.54 -29.14
CA VAL A 72 5.02 -13.92 -29.63
C VAL A 72 6.33 -14.37 -30.31
N SER A 73 7.18 -13.43 -30.76
CA SER A 73 8.49 -13.71 -31.35
C SER A 73 9.57 -14.01 -30.32
N ALA A 74 9.43 -13.55 -29.07
CA ALA A 74 10.41 -13.72 -28.00
C ALA A 74 10.81 -15.21 -27.82
N PRO A 75 12.09 -15.54 -27.59
CA PRO A 75 12.52 -16.92 -27.40
C PRO A 75 11.89 -17.51 -26.13
N THR A 76 11.27 -18.68 -26.25
CA THR A 76 10.75 -19.43 -25.10
C THR A 76 11.91 -19.82 -24.17
N PRO A 77 11.78 -19.73 -22.83
CA PRO A 77 12.82 -20.18 -21.91
C PRO A 77 13.22 -21.64 -22.14
N ALA A 78 14.49 -21.96 -21.87
CA ALA A 78 15.00 -23.32 -22.03
C ALA A 78 14.22 -24.31 -21.14
N HIS A 79 13.93 -25.50 -21.68
CA HIS A 79 13.11 -26.56 -21.05
C HIS A 79 11.62 -26.19 -20.83
N CYS A 80 11.13 -25.10 -21.41
CA CYS A 80 9.71 -24.75 -21.44
C CYS A 80 9.08 -24.98 -22.82
N CYS A 81 7.85 -25.51 -22.84
CA CYS A 81 7.03 -25.64 -24.04
C CYS A 81 6.18 -24.36 -24.24
N PRO A 82 6.16 -23.77 -25.45
CA PRO A 82 5.25 -22.66 -25.74
C PRO A 82 3.80 -23.14 -25.85
N ALA A 83 2.89 -22.28 -25.42
CA ALA A 83 1.47 -22.37 -25.75
C ALA A 83 1.03 -21.03 -26.36
N ILE A 84 0.34 -21.09 -27.49
CA ILE A 84 -0.25 -19.90 -28.11
C ILE A 84 -1.69 -19.79 -27.62
N GLY A 85 -2.11 -18.62 -27.20
CA GLY A 85 -3.47 -18.39 -26.73
C GLY A 85 -3.97 -17.01 -27.11
N THR A 86 -5.27 -16.81 -26.93
CA THR A 86 -5.98 -15.65 -27.45
C THR A 86 -6.67 -14.91 -26.30
N LEU A 87 -6.36 -13.62 -26.21
CA LEU A 87 -6.67 -12.70 -25.13
C LEU A 87 -7.82 -11.76 -25.54
N PHE A 88 -9.04 -12.14 -25.19
CA PHE A 88 -10.26 -11.39 -25.48
C PHE A 88 -10.49 -10.33 -24.41
N ASN A 89 -10.76 -9.08 -24.82
CA ASN A 89 -10.25 -7.95 -24.05
C ASN A 89 -11.24 -6.76 -23.94
N THR A 90 -12.40 -7.02 -23.33
CA THR A 90 -13.59 -6.13 -23.29
C THR A 90 -13.41 -4.82 -22.50
N ASN A 91 -13.96 -3.67 -22.93
CA ASN A 91 -13.76 -2.38 -22.25
C ASN A 91 -14.49 -2.20 -20.91
N THR A 92 -15.58 -2.94 -20.68
CA THR A 92 -16.45 -2.73 -19.52
C THR A 92 -16.66 -4.01 -18.73
N LEU A 93 -16.84 -3.87 -17.41
CA LEU A 93 -17.20 -4.98 -16.54
C LEU A 93 -18.56 -5.60 -16.94
N GLU A 94 -19.41 -4.80 -17.56
CA GLU A 94 -20.73 -5.16 -18.07
C GLU A 94 -20.62 -6.03 -19.32
N ALA A 95 -19.76 -5.67 -20.28
CA ALA A 95 -19.40 -6.52 -21.42
C ALA A 95 -18.74 -7.83 -20.95
N PHE A 96 -17.78 -7.77 -20.03
CA PHE A 96 -17.17 -8.97 -19.43
C PHE A 96 -18.21 -9.91 -18.78
N LYS A 97 -19.20 -9.37 -18.07
CA LYS A 97 -20.31 -10.16 -17.50
C LYS A 97 -21.18 -10.77 -18.61
N ALA A 98 -21.60 -9.96 -19.58
CA ALA A 98 -22.52 -10.33 -20.65
C ALA A 98 -21.93 -11.26 -21.73
N ALA A 99 -20.61 -11.28 -21.91
CA ALA A 99 -19.94 -12.12 -22.90
C ALA A 99 -20.27 -13.61 -22.72
N ASP A 100 -20.69 -14.29 -23.80
CA ASP A 100 -21.05 -15.70 -23.77
C ASP A 100 -19.79 -16.58 -23.68
N LYS A 101 -19.50 -16.98 -22.44
CA LYS A 101 -18.38 -17.85 -22.05
C LYS A 101 -18.55 -19.30 -22.52
N LYS A 102 -19.72 -19.68 -23.02
CA LYS A 102 -19.94 -20.97 -23.70
C LYS A 102 -19.58 -20.83 -25.17
N LEU A 103 -20.14 -19.83 -25.86
CA LEU A 103 -19.87 -19.56 -27.28
C LEU A 103 -18.38 -19.35 -27.57
N LEU A 104 -17.68 -18.52 -26.76
CA LEU A 104 -16.24 -18.28 -26.93
C LEU A 104 -15.38 -19.55 -26.71
N LEU A 105 -15.84 -20.49 -25.87
CA LEU A 105 -15.16 -21.76 -25.66
C LEU A 105 -15.47 -22.77 -26.79
N GLU A 106 -16.66 -22.70 -27.38
CA GLU A 106 -17.04 -23.50 -28.54
C GLU A 106 -16.29 -23.03 -29.79
N GLN A 107 -16.21 -21.71 -30.05
CA GLN A 107 -15.38 -21.14 -31.13
C GLN A 107 -13.90 -21.55 -31.03
N ALA A 108 -13.29 -21.44 -29.85
CA ALA A 108 -11.90 -21.86 -29.64
C ALA A 108 -11.70 -23.39 -29.81
N ALA A 109 -12.75 -24.20 -29.65
CA ALA A 109 -12.72 -25.63 -29.91
C ALA A 109 -12.96 -25.96 -31.39
N ASP A 110 -13.86 -25.22 -32.06
CA ASP A 110 -14.09 -25.32 -33.51
C ASP A 110 -12.82 -25.00 -34.30
N GLU A 111 -12.03 -24.00 -33.89
CA GLU A 111 -10.71 -23.70 -34.48
C GLU A 111 -9.72 -24.88 -34.37
N ILE A 112 -9.70 -25.57 -33.23
CA ILE A 112 -8.87 -26.78 -33.03
C ILE A 112 -9.43 -27.93 -33.89
N TRP A 113 -10.76 -28.03 -34.00
CA TRP A 113 -11.44 -29.07 -34.80
C TRP A 113 -11.23 -28.88 -36.30
N GLU A 114 -11.23 -27.66 -36.82
CA GLU A 114 -10.86 -27.39 -38.22
C GLU A 114 -9.37 -27.64 -38.48
N ALA A 115 -8.47 -27.35 -37.53
CA ALA A 115 -7.06 -27.74 -37.64
C ALA A 115 -6.87 -29.27 -37.68
N ILE A 116 -7.71 -30.04 -36.97
CA ILE A 116 -7.74 -31.51 -36.99
C ILE A 116 -8.35 -32.05 -38.30
N LYS A 117 -9.46 -31.46 -38.77
CA LYS A 117 -10.15 -31.87 -40.00
C LYS A 117 -9.33 -31.56 -41.26
N SER A 118 -8.81 -30.34 -41.40
CA SER A 118 -7.88 -29.96 -42.48
C SER A 118 -6.60 -30.80 -42.47
N GLY A 119 -6.07 -31.09 -41.28
CA GLY A 119 -4.78 -31.75 -41.10
C GLY A 119 -3.64 -30.79 -40.74
N ALA A 120 -3.89 -29.47 -40.66
CA ALA A 120 -2.92 -28.49 -40.21
C ALA A 120 -2.34 -28.81 -38.81
N ALA A 121 -3.10 -29.48 -37.94
CA ALA A 121 -2.62 -29.95 -36.64
C ALA A 121 -1.61 -31.13 -36.70
N LEU A 122 -1.48 -31.82 -37.83
CA LEU A 122 -0.42 -32.81 -38.09
C LEU A 122 0.88 -32.13 -38.56
N GLU A 123 0.76 -30.98 -39.23
CA GLU A 123 1.89 -30.18 -39.72
C GLU A 123 2.43 -29.22 -38.66
N ASN A 124 1.57 -28.51 -37.93
CA ASN A 124 1.91 -27.72 -36.75
C ASN A 124 1.13 -28.20 -35.51
N PRO A 125 1.70 -29.14 -34.73
CA PRO A 125 1.03 -29.68 -33.56
C PRO A 125 0.88 -28.70 -32.37
N VAL A 126 1.44 -27.48 -32.40
CA VAL A 126 1.18 -26.43 -31.39
C VAL A 126 -0.31 -26.07 -31.35
N LEU A 127 -1.00 -26.17 -32.51
CA LEU A 127 -2.40 -25.80 -32.68
C LEU A 127 -3.38 -26.58 -31.78
N LEU A 128 -2.99 -27.75 -31.25
CA LEU A 128 -3.81 -28.49 -30.28
C LEU A 128 -3.77 -27.91 -28.85
N ASN A 129 -2.84 -26.99 -28.55
CA ASN A 129 -2.64 -26.39 -27.21
C ASN A 129 -3.11 -24.93 -27.14
N LYS A 130 -4.12 -24.53 -27.93
CA LYS A 130 -4.76 -23.22 -27.80
C LYS A 130 -5.37 -23.05 -26.40
N PHE A 131 -5.19 -21.86 -25.82
CA PHE A 131 -5.89 -21.45 -24.60
C PHE A 131 -6.61 -20.10 -24.80
N LEU A 132 -7.73 -19.93 -24.11
CA LEU A 132 -8.52 -18.69 -24.12
C LEU A 132 -8.28 -17.94 -22.81
N LEU A 133 -7.92 -16.66 -22.87
CA LEU A 133 -7.85 -15.76 -21.72
C LEU A 133 -8.80 -14.58 -21.95
N LEU A 134 -9.60 -14.22 -20.93
CA LEU A 134 -10.67 -13.21 -21.03
C LEU A 134 -10.41 -12.11 -19.99
N THR A 135 -10.05 -10.91 -20.45
CA THR A 135 -9.62 -9.75 -19.63
C THR A 135 -10.10 -8.42 -20.25
N PHE A 136 -9.30 -7.34 -20.19
CA PHE A 136 -9.59 -5.99 -20.70
C PHE A 136 -8.36 -5.42 -21.46
N ALA A 137 -8.53 -5.19 -22.77
CA ALA A 137 -7.79 -4.40 -23.77
C ALA A 137 -6.55 -4.83 -24.62
N ILE A 138 -6.38 -4.59 -25.95
CA ILE A 138 -7.15 -4.17 -27.19
C ILE A 138 -6.19 -4.41 -28.44
N GLN A 139 -6.49 -4.16 -29.74
CA GLN A 139 -5.69 -4.60 -30.94
C GLN A 139 -4.89 -3.48 -31.71
N ALA A 140 -4.32 -3.54 -32.95
CA ALA A 140 -4.28 -4.44 -34.17
C ALA A 140 -3.08 -4.11 -35.13
N LEU A 141 -2.65 -4.90 -36.16
CA LEU A 141 -2.54 -6.37 -36.43
C LEU A 141 -1.76 -6.63 -37.77
N GLU A 142 -1.40 -7.90 -38.05
CA GLU A 142 -1.44 -8.57 -39.38
C GLU A 142 -0.21 -8.62 -40.32
N HIS A 143 -0.07 -7.71 -41.28
CA HIS A 143 0.28 -7.99 -42.70
C HIS A 143 1.68 -8.60 -43.06
N ALA A 144 2.52 -9.05 -42.12
CA ALA A 144 3.94 -9.36 -42.38
C ALA A 144 4.40 -10.83 -42.15
N TYR A 145 3.59 -11.70 -41.56
CA TYR A 145 4.04 -13.05 -41.18
C TYR A 145 3.80 -14.13 -42.25
N ASP A 146 2.73 -13.99 -43.03
CA ASP A 146 2.30 -15.00 -44.02
C ASP A 146 3.32 -15.21 -45.16
N ASP A 147 4.07 -14.16 -45.54
CA ASP A 147 5.12 -14.23 -46.56
C ASP A 147 6.40 -14.95 -46.05
N LEU A 148 6.69 -14.88 -44.74
CA LEU A 148 7.88 -15.50 -44.17
C LEU A 148 7.69 -17.02 -44.01
N CYS A 149 6.49 -17.46 -43.63
CA CYS A 149 6.15 -18.89 -43.61
C CYS A 149 6.18 -19.54 -45.00
N GLN A 150 5.90 -18.77 -46.07
CA GLN A 150 6.04 -19.23 -47.46
C GLN A 150 7.52 -19.36 -47.90
N THR A 151 8.47 -18.77 -47.18
CA THR A 151 9.88 -18.69 -47.58
C THR A 151 10.80 -19.69 -46.87
N GLU A 152 10.61 -19.95 -45.57
CA GLU A 152 11.67 -20.52 -44.69
C GLU A 152 11.50 -21.99 -44.23
N GLY A 153 10.40 -22.68 -44.51
CA GLY A 153 10.37 -24.15 -44.36
C GLY A 153 10.42 -24.74 -42.93
N VAL A 154 9.69 -24.14 -41.97
CA VAL A 154 9.33 -24.63 -40.61
C VAL A 154 10.35 -24.40 -39.47
N PRO A 155 9.99 -23.66 -38.39
CA PRO A 155 10.87 -23.46 -37.23
C PRO A 155 10.82 -24.48 -36.07
N ALA A 156 9.66 -25.08 -35.71
CA ALA A 156 9.54 -25.99 -34.55
C ALA A 156 8.27 -26.86 -34.55
N LEU A 157 8.30 -28.05 -33.89
CA LEU A 157 7.22 -29.06 -33.89
C LEU A 157 7.10 -29.79 -32.53
N PRO A 158 5.96 -29.76 -31.80
CA PRO A 158 5.86 -30.30 -30.43
C PRO A 158 5.33 -31.74 -30.23
N TYR A 159 4.86 -32.48 -31.26
CA TYR A 159 4.49 -33.91 -31.13
C TYR A 159 5.28 -34.79 -32.10
N PHE A 160 5.54 -36.03 -31.68
CA PHE A 160 6.39 -36.98 -32.38
C PHE A 160 5.87 -38.42 -32.25
N LEU A 161 6.12 -39.21 -33.30
CA LEU A 161 5.88 -40.64 -33.37
C LEU A 161 7.07 -41.39 -32.78
N ILE A 162 6.82 -42.54 -32.14
CA ILE A 162 7.87 -43.42 -31.60
C ILE A 162 7.65 -44.84 -32.13
N LYS A 163 8.72 -45.48 -32.61
CA LYS A 163 8.77 -46.91 -32.97
C LYS A 163 9.92 -47.55 -32.20
N TYR A 164 9.68 -48.69 -31.56
CA TYR A 164 10.70 -49.41 -30.83
C TYR A 164 10.69 -50.91 -31.16
N ASP A 165 11.86 -51.52 -31.00
CA ASP A 165 12.15 -52.96 -31.06
C ASP A 165 13.13 -53.29 -29.92
N GLU A 166 13.42 -54.57 -29.64
CA GLU A 166 14.13 -55.00 -28.42
C GLU A 166 15.52 -54.37 -28.20
N ASN A 167 16.12 -53.73 -29.20
CA ASN A 167 17.41 -53.05 -29.11
C ASN A 167 17.46 -51.61 -29.69
N VAL A 168 16.35 -51.03 -30.19
CA VAL A 168 16.37 -49.71 -30.87
C VAL A 168 15.09 -48.91 -30.59
N VAL A 169 15.24 -47.59 -30.38
CA VAL A 169 14.13 -46.62 -30.35
C VAL A 169 14.33 -45.58 -31.45
N LEU A 170 13.31 -45.36 -32.27
CA LEU A 170 13.27 -44.39 -33.36
C LEU A 170 12.18 -43.34 -33.09
N VAL A 171 12.47 -42.08 -33.43
CA VAL A 171 11.55 -40.94 -33.28
C VAL A 171 11.36 -40.27 -34.64
N SER A 172 10.12 -39.89 -34.97
CA SER A 172 9.77 -39.23 -36.24
C SER A 172 8.68 -38.17 -36.06
N LEU A 173 8.50 -37.32 -37.08
CA LEU A 173 7.46 -36.28 -37.10
C LEU A 173 6.12 -36.87 -37.57
N LEU A 174 5.01 -36.33 -37.05
CA LEU A 174 3.63 -36.79 -37.35
C LEU A 174 3.35 -36.95 -38.86
N LYS A 175 3.90 -36.06 -39.70
CA LYS A 175 3.75 -36.08 -41.16
C LYS A 175 4.27 -37.35 -41.86
N HIS A 176 5.12 -38.15 -41.22
CA HIS A 176 5.68 -39.39 -41.79
C HIS A 176 4.91 -40.67 -41.40
N TYR A 177 3.70 -40.55 -40.84
CA TYR A 177 2.89 -41.67 -40.36
C TYR A 177 2.77 -42.85 -41.37
N GLY A 178 2.55 -42.56 -42.65
CA GLY A 178 2.35 -43.59 -43.70
C GLY A 178 3.61 -44.39 -44.07
N ASP A 179 4.80 -43.84 -43.81
CA ASP A 179 6.08 -44.51 -44.08
C ASP A 179 6.61 -45.22 -42.82
N PHE A 180 6.33 -44.67 -41.64
CA PHE A 180 6.90 -45.11 -40.37
C PHE A 180 6.34 -46.46 -39.86
N PHE A 181 5.07 -46.75 -40.18
CA PHE A 181 4.31 -47.92 -39.67
C PHE A 181 4.00 -49.00 -40.73
N GLN A 182 4.80 -49.16 -41.77
CA GLN A 182 4.55 -50.17 -42.83
C GLN A 182 4.68 -51.64 -42.37
N ASP A 183 5.29 -51.90 -41.20
CA ASP A 183 5.42 -53.23 -40.61
C ASP A 183 4.25 -53.61 -39.68
N GLN A 184 3.48 -54.64 -40.03
CA GLN A 184 2.33 -55.16 -39.24
C GLN A 184 2.72 -55.86 -37.91
N ARG A 185 3.84 -55.50 -37.27
CA ARG A 185 4.34 -56.16 -36.04
C ARG A 185 4.72 -55.23 -34.88
N THR A 186 4.70 -53.91 -35.06
CA THR A 186 5.13 -52.95 -34.01
C THR A 186 3.94 -52.30 -33.29
N LYS A 187 4.02 -52.16 -31.97
CA LYS A 187 3.00 -51.51 -31.14
C LYS A 187 3.02 -50.00 -31.36
N ILE A 188 1.88 -49.41 -31.70
CA ILE A 188 1.79 -47.98 -32.05
C ILE A 188 1.77 -47.14 -30.77
N THR A 189 2.78 -46.28 -30.62
CA THR A 189 2.99 -45.45 -29.42
C THR A 189 3.01 -43.97 -29.76
N ILE A 190 2.21 -43.18 -29.04
CA ILE A 190 2.15 -41.72 -29.14
C ILE A 190 2.83 -41.09 -27.92
N GLY A 191 3.85 -40.25 -28.16
CA GLY A 191 4.51 -39.47 -27.12
C GLY A 191 3.82 -38.12 -26.88
N VAL A 192 3.62 -37.76 -25.61
CA VAL A 192 3.10 -36.45 -25.18
C VAL A 192 4.00 -35.88 -24.10
N TYR A 193 4.45 -34.63 -24.28
CA TYR A 193 5.11 -33.88 -23.23
C TYR A 193 4.07 -33.48 -22.17
N ASP A 194 4.02 -34.20 -21.06
CA ASP A 194 2.97 -34.09 -20.07
C ASP A 194 3.36 -33.12 -18.93
N PRO A 195 2.63 -32.00 -18.73
CA PRO A 195 2.88 -31.09 -17.63
C PRO A 195 2.29 -31.57 -16.29
N CYS A 196 1.58 -32.70 -16.26
CA CYS A 196 0.93 -33.19 -15.04
C CYS A 196 1.89 -33.83 -14.05
N ASN A 197 1.78 -33.42 -12.78
CA ASN A 197 2.57 -33.96 -11.67
C ASN A 197 1.89 -35.14 -10.94
N LEU A 198 0.71 -35.59 -11.35
CA LEU A 198 -0.04 -36.67 -10.69
C LEU A 198 0.35 -38.06 -11.22
N ALA A 199 0.62 -38.99 -10.30
CA ALA A 199 1.13 -40.33 -10.62
C ALA A 199 0.18 -41.25 -11.40
N GLN A 200 -1.13 -40.96 -11.42
CA GLN A 200 -2.15 -41.82 -12.06
C GLN A 200 -3.02 -41.10 -13.10
N HIS A 201 -2.73 -39.83 -13.42
CA HIS A 201 -3.54 -39.03 -14.34
C HIS A 201 -2.66 -38.27 -15.34
N PRO A 202 -2.92 -38.34 -16.65
CA PRO A 202 -2.29 -37.47 -17.64
C PRO A 202 -2.75 -36.01 -17.52
N GLY A 203 -1.98 -35.08 -18.07
CA GLY A 203 -2.33 -33.67 -18.17
C GLY A 203 -3.31 -33.35 -19.30
N TRP A 204 -3.83 -32.12 -19.24
CA TRP A 204 -4.84 -31.60 -20.18
C TRP A 204 -4.48 -31.72 -21.68
N PRO A 205 -3.22 -31.51 -22.14
CA PRO A 205 -2.87 -31.57 -23.57
C PRO A 205 -3.26 -32.87 -24.28
N LEU A 206 -3.19 -34.01 -23.58
CA LEU A 206 -3.48 -35.33 -24.16
C LEU A 206 -4.92 -35.42 -24.72
N ARG A 207 -5.87 -34.65 -24.19
CA ARG A 207 -7.28 -34.70 -24.61
C ARG A 207 -7.45 -34.40 -26.09
N ASN A 208 -6.78 -33.34 -26.57
CA ASN A 208 -6.93 -32.87 -27.94
C ASN A 208 -6.16 -33.79 -28.92
N LEU A 209 -5.03 -34.35 -28.48
CA LEU A 209 -4.29 -35.34 -29.27
C LEU A 209 -5.02 -36.69 -29.41
N LEU A 210 -5.73 -37.15 -28.36
CA LEU A 210 -6.59 -38.33 -28.46
C LEU A 210 -7.79 -38.12 -29.40
N VAL A 211 -8.31 -36.89 -29.50
CA VAL A 211 -9.35 -36.54 -30.49
C VAL A 211 -8.79 -36.55 -31.91
N LEU A 212 -7.59 -36.00 -32.14
CA LEU A 212 -6.89 -36.11 -33.43
C LEU A 212 -6.65 -37.59 -33.82
N ALA A 213 -6.18 -38.41 -32.87
CA ALA A 213 -5.92 -39.83 -33.10
C ALA A 213 -7.20 -40.62 -33.40
N ALA A 214 -8.29 -40.40 -32.64
CA ALA A 214 -9.58 -41.02 -32.89
C ALA A 214 -10.17 -40.60 -34.25
N HIS A 215 -10.01 -39.33 -34.65
CA HIS A 215 -10.52 -38.85 -35.93
C HIS A 215 -9.73 -39.38 -37.14
N ARG A 216 -8.39 -39.44 -37.07
CA ARG A 216 -7.54 -39.80 -38.22
C ARG A 216 -7.15 -41.28 -38.31
N TRP A 217 -7.13 -42.03 -37.19
CA TRP A 217 -6.56 -43.38 -37.16
C TRP A 217 -7.42 -44.48 -36.50
N SER A 218 -8.64 -44.18 -36.04
CA SER A 218 -9.56 -45.21 -35.50
C SER A 218 -9.90 -46.33 -36.50
N SER A 219 -9.82 -46.04 -37.81
CA SER A 219 -9.94 -47.01 -38.90
C SER A 219 -8.68 -47.87 -39.12
N SER A 220 -7.54 -47.46 -38.56
CA SER A 220 -6.24 -48.16 -38.65
C SER A 220 -5.94 -49.00 -37.42
N PHE A 221 -6.35 -48.53 -36.22
CA PHE A 221 -6.17 -49.25 -34.97
C PHE A 221 -7.24 -48.88 -33.92
N GLN A 222 -7.76 -49.89 -33.20
CA GLN A 222 -8.75 -49.70 -32.14
C GLN A 222 -8.13 -49.30 -30.79
N SER A 223 -6.84 -49.52 -30.56
CA SER A 223 -6.13 -49.06 -29.35
C SER A 223 -4.75 -48.50 -29.68
N VAL A 224 -4.26 -47.62 -28.81
CA VAL A 224 -2.96 -46.94 -28.95
C VAL A 224 -2.25 -46.84 -27.59
N GLU A 225 -0.94 -47.05 -27.58
CA GLU A 225 -0.11 -46.83 -26.40
C GLU A 225 0.21 -45.34 -26.28
N VAL A 226 0.05 -44.78 -25.08
CA VAL A 226 0.32 -43.37 -24.80
C VAL A 226 1.45 -43.28 -23.78
N LEU A 227 2.56 -42.65 -24.18
CA LEU A 227 3.63 -42.24 -23.28
C LEU A 227 3.42 -40.77 -22.90
N CYS A 228 2.97 -40.52 -21.68
CA CYS A 228 3.04 -39.21 -21.05
C CYS A 228 4.46 -39.02 -20.50
N PHE A 229 5.32 -38.44 -21.33
CA PHE A 229 6.71 -38.15 -21.02
C PHE A 229 6.81 -36.94 -20.09
N ARG A 230 7.48 -37.13 -18.95
CA ARG A 230 7.65 -36.13 -17.90
C ARG A 230 9.13 -36.10 -17.51
N ASP A 231 9.68 -34.89 -17.44
CA ASP A 231 11.12 -34.65 -17.52
C ASP A 231 11.54 -33.59 -16.50
N ARG A 232 11.67 -34.02 -15.23
CA ARG A 232 12.05 -33.10 -14.15
C ARG A 232 13.55 -32.95 -14.08
N THR A 233 14.00 -31.77 -13.68
CA THR A 233 15.38 -31.57 -13.21
C THR A 233 15.34 -31.11 -11.76
N MET A 234 15.73 -31.98 -10.83
CA MET A 234 15.82 -31.66 -9.40
C MET A 234 17.29 -31.61 -8.99
N GLN A 235 17.72 -30.49 -8.40
CA GLN A 235 19.11 -30.27 -7.95
C GLN A 235 20.18 -30.52 -9.05
N GLY A 236 19.82 -30.30 -10.33
CA GLY A 236 20.68 -30.55 -11.48
C GLY A 236 20.67 -32.00 -12.01
N VAL A 237 19.96 -32.91 -11.35
CA VAL A 237 19.76 -34.30 -11.82
C VAL A 237 18.43 -34.41 -12.57
N ARG A 238 18.49 -34.99 -13.78
CA ARG A 238 17.32 -35.26 -14.62
C ARG A 238 16.61 -36.55 -14.16
N ASP A 239 15.32 -36.48 -13.91
CA ASP A 239 14.44 -37.61 -13.58
C ASP A 239 13.29 -37.70 -14.59
N ILE A 240 13.12 -38.89 -15.16
CA ILE A 240 12.03 -39.25 -16.08
C ILE A 240 11.15 -40.40 -15.56
N ALA A 241 11.49 -41.00 -14.41
CA ALA A 241 10.89 -42.24 -13.92
C ALA A 241 9.43 -42.11 -13.44
N HIS A 242 8.92 -40.88 -13.36
CA HIS A 242 7.53 -40.56 -13.04
C HIS A 242 6.66 -40.30 -14.28
N SER A 243 7.22 -40.46 -15.50
CA SER A 243 6.47 -40.62 -16.75
C SER A 243 5.51 -41.81 -16.66
N ILE A 244 4.35 -41.74 -17.33
CA ILE A 244 3.37 -42.83 -17.31
C ILE A 244 3.08 -43.35 -18.72
N VAL A 245 2.97 -44.67 -18.85
CA VAL A 245 2.58 -45.36 -20.08
C VAL A 245 1.29 -46.12 -19.82
N PHE A 246 0.31 -45.98 -20.71
CA PHE A 246 -0.96 -46.70 -20.64
C PHE A 246 -1.59 -46.85 -22.04
N GLU A 247 -2.43 -47.86 -22.21
CA GLU A 247 -3.12 -48.12 -23.47
C GLU A 247 -4.52 -47.51 -23.46
N VAL A 248 -4.88 -46.80 -24.54
CA VAL A 248 -6.18 -46.16 -24.72
C VAL A 248 -6.91 -46.82 -25.88
N LYS A 249 -8.08 -47.40 -25.60
CA LYS A 249 -9.01 -47.82 -26.68
C LYS A 249 -9.64 -46.56 -27.29
N LEU A 250 -9.42 -46.35 -28.58
CA LEU A 250 -10.02 -45.24 -29.32
C LEU A 250 -11.51 -45.56 -29.61
N PRO A 251 -12.42 -44.59 -29.50
CA PRO A 251 -13.81 -44.78 -29.87
C PRO A 251 -13.96 -44.86 -31.40
N GLU A 252 -14.81 -45.75 -31.88
CA GLU A 252 -15.30 -45.73 -33.27
C GLU A 252 -16.21 -44.51 -33.45
N MET A 253 -15.64 -43.40 -33.89
CA MET A 253 -16.39 -42.18 -34.19
C MET A 253 -17.15 -42.34 -35.52
N ALA A 254 -18.46 -42.56 -35.43
CA ALA A 254 -19.35 -42.30 -36.56
C ALA A 254 -19.19 -40.84 -36.99
N PHE A 255 -18.99 -40.60 -38.29
CA PHE A 255 -18.67 -39.28 -38.84
C PHE A 255 -19.84 -38.28 -38.68
N SER A 256 -19.83 -37.52 -37.60
CA SER A 256 -20.52 -36.23 -37.48
C SER A 256 -19.56 -35.12 -37.93
N PRO A 257 -20.04 -34.07 -38.63
CA PRO A 257 -19.22 -32.91 -38.99
C PRO A 257 -18.96 -31.97 -37.78
N ASP A 258 -19.79 -32.09 -36.74
CA ASP A 258 -19.90 -31.16 -35.61
C ASP A 258 -18.75 -31.34 -34.60
N CYS A 259 -18.36 -30.27 -33.90
CA CYS A 259 -17.28 -30.34 -32.91
C CYS A 259 -17.71 -31.13 -31.64
N PRO A 260 -16.84 -32.02 -31.10
CA PRO A 260 -17.02 -32.59 -29.77
C PRO A 260 -17.20 -31.51 -28.68
N LYS A 261 -18.06 -31.78 -27.69
CA LYS A 261 -18.42 -30.80 -26.65
C LYS A 261 -17.22 -30.30 -25.84
N ALA A 262 -16.89 -29.02 -26.01
CA ALA A 262 -15.79 -28.34 -25.33
C ALA A 262 -16.01 -28.20 -23.80
N VAL A 263 -14.92 -28.35 -23.04
CA VAL A 263 -14.81 -28.01 -21.61
C VAL A 263 -13.37 -27.58 -21.31
N GLY A 264 -13.17 -26.58 -20.44
CA GLY A 264 -11.81 -26.10 -20.12
C GLY A 264 -11.68 -24.97 -19.10
N TRP A 265 -12.76 -24.26 -18.75
CA TRP A 265 -12.72 -23.14 -17.81
C TRP A 265 -12.05 -23.49 -16.47
N GLU A 266 -11.04 -22.70 -16.10
CA GLU A 266 -10.31 -22.84 -14.84
C GLU A 266 -11.21 -22.57 -13.63
N LYS A 267 -10.96 -23.29 -12.53
CA LYS A 267 -11.61 -23.04 -11.24
C LYS A 267 -10.90 -21.93 -10.46
N ASN A 268 -11.70 -21.12 -9.76
CA ASN A 268 -11.17 -20.18 -8.78
C ASN A 268 -10.63 -20.91 -7.53
N GLN A 269 -9.96 -20.17 -6.65
CA GLN A 269 -9.36 -20.70 -5.40
C GLN A 269 -10.38 -21.37 -4.45
N LYS A 270 -11.68 -21.12 -4.62
CA LYS A 270 -12.77 -21.75 -3.85
C LYS A 270 -13.34 -23.00 -4.55
N GLY A 271 -12.69 -23.48 -5.61
CA GLY A 271 -13.11 -24.66 -6.40
C GLY A 271 -14.32 -24.43 -7.31
N GLY A 272 -14.84 -23.19 -7.37
CA GLY A 272 -16.02 -22.83 -8.15
C GLY A 272 -15.69 -22.39 -9.59
N MET A 273 -16.69 -22.49 -10.46
CA MET A 273 -16.64 -21.97 -11.83
C MET A 273 -16.85 -20.45 -11.79
N GLY A 274 -15.77 -19.67 -11.89
CA GLY A 274 -15.84 -18.21 -11.85
C GLY A 274 -14.45 -17.57 -11.96
N PRO A 275 -14.36 -16.28 -12.30
CA PRO A 275 -13.09 -15.61 -12.57
C PRO A 275 -12.21 -15.50 -11.31
N ARG A 276 -10.90 -15.36 -11.55
CA ARG A 276 -9.93 -14.92 -10.54
C ARG A 276 -9.89 -13.39 -10.53
N MET A 277 -9.67 -12.81 -9.36
CA MET A 277 -9.46 -11.38 -9.16
C MET A 277 -8.22 -11.19 -8.30
N VAL A 278 -7.36 -10.24 -8.64
CA VAL A 278 -6.11 -9.93 -7.93
C VAL A 278 -6.04 -8.41 -7.76
N ASN A 279 -5.63 -7.94 -6.58
CA ASN A 279 -5.36 -6.54 -6.33
C ASN A 279 -3.85 -6.29 -6.42
N LEU A 280 -3.41 -5.56 -7.45
CA LEU A 280 -1.99 -5.25 -7.68
C LEU A 280 -1.59 -3.85 -7.19
N SER A 281 -2.51 -3.09 -6.57
CA SER A 281 -2.25 -1.70 -6.15
C SER A 281 -1.07 -1.56 -5.18
N GLU A 282 -0.81 -2.55 -4.33
CA GLU A 282 0.36 -2.56 -3.43
C GLU A 282 1.72 -2.61 -4.18
N CYS A 283 1.73 -3.14 -5.41
CA CYS A 283 2.93 -3.24 -6.26
C CYS A 283 2.95 -2.23 -7.42
N MET A 284 1.82 -1.58 -7.73
CA MET A 284 1.65 -0.77 -8.95
C MET A 284 1.07 0.64 -8.74
N ASP A 285 0.48 0.96 -7.59
CA ASP A 285 0.01 2.33 -7.29
C ASP A 285 1.17 3.16 -6.72
N PRO A 286 1.64 4.21 -7.41
CA PRO A 286 2.76 5.04 -6.93
C PRO A 286 2.51 5.67 -5.56
N LYS A 287 1.24 5.90 -5.17
CA LYS A 287 0.88 6.44 -3.85
C LYS A 287 1.11 5.41 -2.76
N ARG A 288 0.62 4.18 -2.94
CA ARG A 288 0.83 3.06 -2.00
C ARG A 288 2.29 2.65 -1.89
N LEU A 289 3.04 2.71 -3.00
CA LEU A 289 4.48 2.49 -3.00
C LEU A 289 5.23 3.57 -2.20
N ALA A 290 4.84 4.84 -2.34
CA ALA A 290 5.39 5.93 -1.52
C ALA A 290 5.03 5.80 -0.03
N GLU A 291 3.76 5.49 0.27
CA GLU A 291 3.28 5.19 1.63
C GLU A 291 4.08 4.06 2.28
N SER A 292 4.19 2.92 1.60
CA SER A 292 4.95 1.75 2.05
C SER A 292 6.44 2.05 2.25
N SER A 293 7.01 2.92 1.42
CA SER A 293 8.43 3.32 1.52
C SER A 293 8.71 4.22 2.74
N VAL A 294 7.81 5.15 3.05
CA VAL A 294 7.90 5.99 4.27
C VAL A 294 7.73 5.14 5.52
N ASP A 295 6.71 4.28 5.53
CA ASP A 295 6.45 3.32 6.62
C ASP A 295 7.65 2.39 6.86
N LEU A 296 8.29 1.89 5.80
CA LEU A 296 9.47 1.02 5.90
C LEU A 296 10.67 1.75 6.51
N ASN A 297 10.86 3.05 6.23
CA ASN A 297 11.95 3.83 6.83
C ASN A 297 11.82 3.90 8.36
N LEU A 298 10.62 4.18 8.86
CA LEU A 298 10.32 4.21 10.29
C LEU A 298 10.43 2.82 10.93
N LYS A 299 9.93 1.77 10.27
CA LYS A 299 10.08 0.38 10.71
C LYS A 299 11.56 -0.04 10.80
N LEU A 300 12.42 0.43 9.90
CA LEU A 300 13.87 0.22 9.98
C LEU A 300 14.54 0.94 11.17
N MET A 301 14.05 2.11 11.60
CA MET A 301 14.53 2.76 12.83
C MET A 301 14.18 1.91 14.06
N CYS A 302 12.94 1.43 14.15
CA CYS A 302 12.48 0.53 15.21
C CYS A 302 13.34 -0.76 15.24
N TRP A 303 13.43 -1.50 14.12
CA TRP A 303 14.12 -2.80 14.08
C TRP A 303 15.64 -2.74 14.27
N ARG A 304 16.30 -1.62 13.93
CA ARG A 304 17.77 -1.51 13.98
C ARG A 304 18.31 -0.77 15.20
N LEU A 305 17.54 0.15 15.78
CA LEU A 305 18.02 1.09 16.81
C LEU A 305 17.14 1.12 18.05
N VAL A 306 15.81 1.14 17.89
CA VAL A 306 14.87 1.36 19.00
C VAL A 306 13.69 0.38 18.96
N PRO A 307 13.87 -0.91 19.33
CA PRO A 307 12.81 -1.93 19.20
C PRO A 307 11.57 -1.69 20.08
N THR A 308 11.68 -0.80 21.07
CA THR A 308 10.58 -0.36 21.95
C THR A 308 9.78 0.83 21.40
N LEU A 309 10.13 1.33 20.20
CA LEU A 309 9.46 2.46 19.56
C LEU A 309 8.08 2.07 19.03
N ASP A 310 7.04 2.57 19.69
CA ASP A 310 5.64 2.43 19.30
C ASP A 310 5.32 3.41 18.18
N LEU A 311 5.49 2.96 16.93
CA LEU A 311 5.23 3.76 15.73
C LEU A 311 3.73 4.04 15.54
N ASP A 312 2.85 3.13 15.94
CA ASP A 312 1.41 3.26 15.68
C ASP A 312 0.83 4.46 16.43
N LYS A 313 1.25 4.68 17.69
CA LYS A 313 0.94 5.92 18.46
C LYS A 313 1.33 7.22 17.74
N VAL A 314 2.38 7.20 16.91
CA VAL A 314 2.88 8.38 16.20
C VAL A 314 2.19 8.53 14.84
N VAL A 315 1.98 7.43 14.12
CA VAL A 315 1.31 7.44 12.80
C VAL A 315 -0.16 7.83 12.93
N SER A 316 -0.87 7.35 13.96
CA SER A 316 -2.31 7.57 14.15
C SER A 316 -2.69 8.92 14.77
N VAL A 317 -1.73 9.66 15.36
CA VAL A 317 -2.03 10.87 16.15
C VAL A 317 -2.58 12.00 15.27
N LYS A 318 -3.55 12.75 15.79
CA LYS A 318 -4.11 13.94 15.14
C LYS A 318 -3.47 15.20 15.70
N CYS A 319 -2.71 15.90 14.86
CA CYS A 319 -2.04 17.15 15.22
C CYS A 319 -2.82 18.35 14.66
N LEU A 320 -3.21 19.25 15.56
CA LEU A 320 -3.74 20.58 15.22
C LEU A 320 -2.62 21.62 15.35
N LEU A 321 -2.28 22.31 14.27
CA LEU A 321 -1.27 23.38 14.25
C LEU A 321 -1.97 24.74 14.16
N LEU A 322 -1.92 25.49 15.26
CA LEU A 322 -2.43 26.86 15.30
C LEU A 322 -1.29 27.81 14.94
N GLY A 323 -1.37 28.37 13.73
CA GLY A 323 -0.29 29.08 13.03
C GLY A 323 0.35 28.22 11.94
N ALA A 324 0.19 28.61 10.67
CA ALA A 324 0.80 27.99 9.50
C ALA A 324 2.06 28.73 9.01
N GLY A 325 2.52 29.75 9.76
CA GLY A 325 3.76 30.47 9.50
C GLY A 325 5.06 29.65 9.68
N THR A 326 6.15 30.35 9.95
CA THR A 326 7.53 29.80 10.00
C THR A 326 7.68 28.60 10.93
N LEU A 327 6.99 28.57 12.07
CA LEU A 327 6.96 27.39 12.94
C LEU A 327 6.08 26.27 12.35
N GLY A 328 4.83 26.56 11.99
CA GLY A 328 3.87 25.60 11.43
C GLY A 328 4.41 24.80 10.24
N CYS A 329 5.05 25.48 9.29
CA CYS A 329 5.66 24.85 8.12
C CYS A 329 6.80 23.87 8.48
N ASN A 330 7.59 24.16 9.52
CA ASN A 330 8.69 23.30 9.95
C ASN A 330 8.18 22.12 10.80
N VAL A 331 7.31 22.38 11.77
CA VAL A 331 6.65 21.34 12.58
C VAL A 331 5.93 20.33 11.68
N ALA A 332 5.13 20.79 10.71
CA ALA A 332 4.41 19.89 9.81
C ALA A 332 5.31 19.00 8.93
N ARG A 333 6.46 19.51 8.47
CA ARG A 333 7.46 18.69 7.75
C ARG A 333 8.07 17.64 8.66
N THR A 334 8.39 17.97 9.91
CA THR A 334 8.96 17.02 10.88
C THR A 334 7.91 15.98 11.33
N LEU A 335 6.65 16.37 11.54
CA LEU A 335 5.54 15.43 11.80
C LEU A 335 5.37 14.42 10.66
N MET A 336 5.40 14.87 9.41
CA MET A 336 5.33 13.98 8.23
C MET A 336 6.52 13.01 8.17
N GLY A 337 7.73 13.48 8.51
CA GLY A 337 8.93 12.63 8.62
C GLY A 337 8.79 11.53 9.68
N TRP A 338 8.12 11.83 10.79
CA TRP A 338 7.72 10.87 11.83
C TRP A 338 6.51 9.99 11.47
N GLY A 339 5.96 10.12 10.26
CA GLY A 339 4.86 9.29 9.77
C GLY A 339 3.46 9.75 10.16
N VAL A 340 3.30 10.88 10.85
CA VAL A 340 2.00 11.41 11.29
C VAL A 340 1.07 11.62 10.09
N ARG A 341 -0.12 10.97 10.12
CA ARG A 341 -1.06 10.99 8.98
C ARG A 341 -2.12 12.08 9.04
N HIS A 342 -2.44 12.61 10.23
CA HIS A 342 -3.54 13.57 10.43
C HIS A 342 -3.02 14.93 10.89
N ILE A 343 -3.06 15.92 9.99
CA ILE A 343 -2.46 17.24 10.19
C ILE A 343 -3.46 18.35 9.81
N THR A 344 -3.88 19.17 10.75
CA THR A 344 -4.81 20.29 10.51
C THR A 344 -4.16 21.63 10.82
N PHE A 345 -4.20 22.57 9.88
CA PHE A 345 -3.75 23.96 10.07
C PHE A 345 -4.91 24.91 10.37
N VAL A 346 -4.65 25.90 11.25
CA VAL A 346 -5.48 27.10 11.41
C VAL A 346 -4.58 28.33 11.28
N ASP A 347 -4.90 29.23 10.36
CA ASP A 347 -4.19 30.49 10.10
C ASP A 347 -5.14 31.43 9.34
N ASN A 348 -5.15 32.73 9.61
CA ASN A 348 -6.05 33.70 8.96
C ASN A 348 -5.37 34.56 7.87
N ALA A 349 -4.07 34.37 7.63
CA ALA A 349 -3.29 35.25 6.77
C ALA A 349 -3.02 34.65 5.39
N ASN A 350 -2.84 35.53 4.40
CA ASN A 350 -2.33 35.16 3.09
C ASN A 350 -0.79 35.05 3.08
N ILE A 351 -0.26 34.32 2.11
CA ILE A 351 1.18 34.19 1.85
C ILE A 351 1.68 35.46 1.16
N SER A 352 2.71 36.11 1.73
CA SER A 352 3.37 37.27 1.12
C SER A 352 4.77 36.96 0.59
N TYR A 353 5.31 37.79 -0.31
CA TYR A 353 6.60 37.54 -1.00
C TYR A 353 7.81 37.26 -0.09
N SER A 354 7.79 37.68 1.17
CA SER A 354 8.86 37.39 2.14
C SER A 354 8.72 36.02 2.84
N ASN A 355 7.62 35.29 2.59
CA ASN A 355 7.26 34.07 3.30
C ASN A 355 8.00 32.83 2.77
N PRO A 356 8.06 32.52 1.45
CA PRO A 356 8.66 31.28 0.93
C PRO A 356 10.07 30.97 1.47
N VAL A 357 10.94 31.98 1.54
CA VAL A 357 12.33 31.85 2.04
C VAL A 357 12.45 31.61 3.56
N ARG A 358 11.32 31.56 4.28
CA ARG A 358 11.23 31.27 5.72
C ARG A 358 10.17 30.20 6.07
N GLN A 359 9.27 29.89 5.14
CA GLN A 359 8.07 29.08 5.38
C GLN A 359 8.06 27.94 4.35
N PRO A 360 8.77 26.82 4.63
CA PRO A 360 9.17 25.82 3.62
C PRO A 360 8.04 24.94 3.06
N LEU A 361 6.78 25.35 3.19
CA LEU A 361 5.65 24.79 2.44
C LEU A 361 5.22 25.68 1.26
N TYR A 362 5.70 26.93 1.18
CA TYR A 362 5.20 27.91 0.20
C TYR A 362 6.23 28.22 -0.88
N GLU A 363 5.75 28.38 -2.11
CA GLU A 363 6.55 28.74 -3.28
C GLU A 363 6.23 30.17 -3.77
N PHE A 364 7.04 30.69 -4.69
CA PHE A 364 6.82 32.04 -5.23
C PHE A 364 5.44 32.21 -5.88
N GLU A 365 4.93 31.16 -6.55
CA GLU A 365 3.60 31.16 -7.15
C GLU A 365 2.46 31.33 -6.14
N ASP A 366 2.65 30.91 -4.88
CA ASP A 366 1.63 31.05 -3.83
C ASP A 366 1.49 32.51 -3.34
N CYS A 367 2.43 33.40 -3.70
CA CYS A 367 2.42 34.83 -3.38
C CYS A 367 1.65 35.68 -4.41
N LEU A 368 1.33 35.11 -5.57
CA LEU A 368 0.70 35.82 -6.68
C LEU A 368 -0.78 36.13 -6.41
N ALA A 369 -1.36 37.06 -7.17
CA ALA A 369 -2.77 37.45 -7.10
C ALA A 369 -3.29 37.87 -5.70
N GLY A 370 -2.41 38.37 -4.82
CA GLY A 370 -2.74 38.76 -3.43
C GLY A 370 -2.43 37.69 -2.38
N GLY A 371 -1.80 36.58 -2.78
CA GLY A 371 -1.38 35.49 -1.92
C GLY A 371 -2.50 34.49 -1.63
N LYS A 372 -2.20 33.18 -1.70
CA LYS A 372 -3.13 32.14 -1.23
C LYS A 372 -3.28 32.21 0.30
N PRO A 373 -4.44 31.80 0.87
CA PRO A 373 -4.61 31.63 2.32
C PRO A 373 -3.68 30.53 2.86
N LYS A 374 -2.91 30.85 3.90
CA LYS A 374 -1.81 30.00 4.42
C LYS A 374 -2.23 28.60 4.82
N ALA A 375 -3.30 28.46 5.59
CA ALA A 375 -3.74 27.16 6.10
C ALA A 375 -4.13 26.19 4.97
N LEU A 376 -4.86 26.70 3.96
CA LEU A 376 -5.28 25.92 2.80
C LEU A 376 -4.09 25.52 1.91
N ALA A 377 -3.21 26.49 1.60
CA ALA A 377 -2.01 26.24 0.80
C ALA A 377 -1.03 25.28 1.51
N ALA A 378 -0.92 25.34 2.85
CA ALA A 378 -0.09 24.42 3.61
C ALA A 378 -0.62 22.99 3.49
N ALA A 379 -1.94 22.77 3.62
CA ALA A 379 -2.55 21.46 3.44
C ALA A 379 -2.37 20.92 2.00
N GLU A 380 -2.59 21.76 0.97
CA GLU A 380 -2.33 21.45 -0.44
C GLU A 380 -0.87 20.98 -0.64
N ARG A 381 0.09 21.70 -0.06
CA ARG A 381 1.52 21.43 -0.20
C ARG A 381 1.97 20.19 0.58
N LEU A 382 1.37 19.87 1.74
CA LEU A 382 1.62 18.58 2.40
C LEU A 382 1.14 17.40 1.53
N GLN A 383 -0.07 17.48 0.96
CA GLN A 383 -0.61 16.44 0.07
C GLN A 383 0.21 16.26 -1.21
N LYS A 384 0.80 17.34 -1.74
CA LYS A 384 1.77 17.29 -2.85
C LYS A 384 3.09 16.61 -2.48
N ILE A 385 3.58 16.77 -1.25
CA ILE A 385 4.82 16.14 -0.77
C ILE A 385 4.59 14.64 -0.48
N PHE A 386 3.46 14.28 0.14
CA PHE A 386 3.13 12.91 0.50
C PHE A 386 1.61 12.65 0.37
N PRO A 387 1.16 11.92 -0.68
CA PRO A 387 -0.28 11.72 -0.93
C PRO A 387 -1.06 11.02 0.19
N GLY A 388 -0.39 10.26 1.07
CA GLY A 388 -1.01 9.56 2.19
C GLY A 388 -1.29 10.43 3.43
N VAL A 389 -1.03 11.75 3.39
CA VAL A 389 -1.37 12.67 4.49
C VAL A 389 -2.81 13.17 4.37
N ASN A 390 -3.61 12.95 5.40
CA ASN A 390 -4.91 13.60 5.59
C ASN A 390 -4.68 15.00 6.17
N ALA A 391 -4.14 15.89 5.33
CA ALA A 391 -3.91 17.28 5.68
C ALA A 391 -5.16 18.14 5.41
N ARG A 392 -5.47 19.06 6.34
CA ARG A 392 -6.59 20.01 6.25
C ARG A 392 -6.14 21.41 6.65
N GLY A 393 -6.87 22.43 6.19
CA GLY A 393 -6.57 23.83 6.50
C GLY A 393 -7.84 24.65 6.66
N PHE A 394 -7.89 25.49 7.69
CA PHE A 394 -8.99 26.38 7.99
C PHE A 394 -8.51 27.84 8.02
N ASN A 395 -9.08 28.67 7.15
CA ASN A 395 -8.82 30.10 7.09
C ASN A 395 -9.72 30.80 8.12
N MET A 396 -9.27 30.89 9.37
CA MET A 396 -10.08 31.27 10.53
C MET A 396 -9.25 32.10 11.52
N SER A 397 -9.86 33.13 12.10
CA SER A 397 -9.19 33.98 13.09
C SER A 397 -9.26 33.36 14.49
N ILE A 398 -8.31 33.70 15.35
CA ILE A 398 -8.32 33.32 16.77
C ILE A 398 -8.41 34.62 17.58
N PRO A 399 -9.52 34.88 18.31
CA PRO A 399 -9.70 36.09 19.11
C PRO A 399 -8.55 36.34 20.09
N MET A 400 -8.03 37.58 20.10
CA MET A 400 -6.91 38.00 20.94
C MET A 400 -7.40 38.88 22.10
N PRO A 401 -7.04 38.58 23.36
CA PRO A 401 -7.26 39.48 24.49
C PRO A 401 -6.70 40.89 24.24
N GLY A 402 -7.34 41.89 24.85
CA GLY A 402 -6.98 43.31 24.71
C GLY A 402 -7.36 43.95 23.36
N HIS A 403 -7.71 43.16 22.33
CA HIS A 403 -8.10 43.67 21.03
C HIS A 403 -9.64 43.73 20.92
N PRO A 404 -10.25 44.91 20.75
CA PRO A 404 -11.70 45.00 20.63
C PRO A 404 -12.15 44.39 19.29
N VAL A 405 -12.95 43.33 19.36
CA VAL A 405 -13.85 42.99 18.26
C VAL A 405 -14.76 44.19 18.06
N ASN A 406 -14.87 44.71 16.83
CA ASN A 406 -15.83 45.79 16.54
C ASN A 406 -17.22 45.35 17.04
N PHE A 407 -17.90 46.20 17.81
CA PHE A 407 -19.17 45.83 18.46
C PHE A 407 -20.38 45.82 17.51
N SER A 408 -20.17 45.43 16.25
CA SER A 408 -21.25 45.10 15.32
C SER A 408 -21.73 43.67 15.56
N SER A 409 -23.04 43.44 15.43
CA SER A 409 -23.64 42.10 15.61
C SER A 409 -22.98 41.05 14.72
N VAL A 410 -22.69 41.41 13.46
CA VAL A 410 -22.06 40.52 12.46
C VAL A 410 -20.68 40.02 12.91
N THR A 411 -19.83 40.90 13.45
CA THR A 411 -18.48 40.52 13.88
C THR A 411 -18.45 39.81 15.23
N LEU A 412 -19.42 40.08 16.12
CA LEU A 412 -19.63 39.28 17.34
C LEU A 412 -20.12 37.86 17.00
N GLU A 413 -21.04 37.72 16.05
CA GLU A 413 -21.54 36.42 15.59
C GLU A 413 -20.46 35.62 14.86
N GLN A 414 -19.61 36.27 14.05
CA GLN A 414 -18.47 35.60 13.43
C GLN A 414 -17.42 35.18 14.48
N ALA A 415 -17.08 36.05 15.44
CA ALA A 415 -16.14 35.71 16.50
C ALA A 415 -16.64 34.50 17.30
N ARG A 416 -17.94 34.45 17.65
CA ARG A 416 -18.55 33.28 18.30
C ARG A 416 -18.40 32.00 17.47
N LYS A 417 -18.67 32.05 16.16
CA LYS A 417 -18.51 30.90 15.25
C LYS A 417 -17.05 30.45 15.13
N ASP A 418 -16.10 31.38 15.12
CA ASP A 418 -14.66 31.08 15.12
C ASP A 418 -14.24 30.39 16.44
N VAL A 419 -14.82 30.78 17.59
CA VAL A 419 -14.59 30.10 18.89
C VAL A 419 -15.23 28.71 18.91
N GLU A 420 -16.52 28.58 18.56
CA GLU A 420 -17.22 27.29 18.52
C GLU A 420 -16.51 26.27 17.60
N HIS A 421 -15.93 26.74 16.49
CA HIS A 421 -15.15 25.90 15.57
C HIS A 421 -13.73 25.61 16.10
N LEU A 422 -13.06 26.57 16.76
CA LEU A 422 -11.78 26.34 17.44
C LEU A 422 -11.91 25.28 18.54
N GLU A 423 -13.01 25.29 19.32
CA GLU A 423 -13.31 24.25 20.30
C GLU A 423 -13.44 22.87 19.65
N GLN A 424 -14.25 22.75 18.59
CA GLN A 424 -14.44 21.50 17.86
C GLN A 424 -13.14 20.97 17.26
N LEU A 425 -12.26 21.86 16.78
CA LEU A 425 -10.93 21.48 16.29
C LEU A 425 -10.03 20.99 17.43
N ILE A 426 -9.96 21.70 18.55
CA ILE A 426 -9.17 21.28 19.73
C ILE A 426 -9.70 19.95 20.29
N GLU A 427 -11.02 19.75 20.34
CA GLU A 427 -11.67 18.55 20.86
C GLU A 427 -11.49 17.32 19.94
N SER A 428 -11.48 17.51 18.63
CA SER A 428 -11.35 16.41 17.65
C SER A 428 -9.91 15.92 17.41
N HIS A 429 -8.90 16.66 17.87
CA HIS A 429 -7.47 16.34 17.74
C HIS A 429 -6.85 15.87 19.08
N ASP A 430 -5.71 15.20 19.02
CA ASP A 430 -5.07 14.59 20.19
C ASP A 430 -3.96 15.48 20.76
N VAL A 431 -3.22 16.17 19.88
CA VAL A 431 -2.15 17.11 20.20
C VAL A 431 -2.41 18.46 19.55
N VAL A 432 -2.30 19.53 20.33
CA VAL A 432 -2.44 20.92 19.87
C VAL A 432 -1.08 21.61 19.92
N PHE A 433 -0.60 22.08 18.77
CA PHE A 433 0.61 22.88 18.63
C PHE A 433 0.27 24.37 18.59
N LEU A 434 0.78 25.14 19.56
CA LEU A 434 0.67 26.61 19.57
C LEU A 434 1.92 27.20 18.91
N LEU A 435 1.78 27.61 17.65
CA LEU A 435 2.86 28.03 16.74
C LEU A 435 2.64 29.46 16.19
N MET A 436 1.84 30.22 16.94
CA MET A 436 1.34 31.57 16.62
C MET A 436 2.46 32.61 16.77
N ASP A 437 2.25 33.82 16.26
CA ASP A 437 3.26 34.88 16.19
C ASP A 437 3.19 35.94 17.30
N THR A 438 2.13 35.91 18.12
CA THR A 438 1.90 36.79 19.27
C THR A 438 1.60 35.99 20.54
N ARG A 439 1.73 36.61 21.72
CA ARG A 439 1.40 35.96 23.00
C ARG A 439 -0.11 35.92 23.25
N GLU A 440 -0.84 36.92 22.79
CA GLU A 440 -2.26 37.13 23.10
C GLU A 440 -3.11 36.07 22.40
N SER A 441 -2.80 35.81 21.13
CA SER A 441 -3.47 34.80 20.31
C SER A 441 -3.34 33.36 20.85
N ARG A 442 -2.25 33.06 21.59
CA ARG A 442 -2.06 31.77 22.28
C ARG A 442 -3.01 31.56 23.47
N TRP A 443 -3.62 32.61 24.02
CA TRP A 443 -4.34 32.53 25.30
C TRP A 443 -5.61 31.67 25.20
N LEU A 444 -6.51 32.00 24.28
CA LEU A 444 -7.79 31.29 24.13
C LEU A 444 -7.60 29.79 23.81
N PRO A 445 -6.73 29.39 22.84
CA PRO A 445 -6.39 27.99 22.64
C PRO A 445 -5.82 27.29 23.88
N ALA A 446 -5.02 27.99 24.70
CA ALA A 446 -4.46 27.42 25.92
C ALA A 446 -5.51 27.22 27.03
N VAL A 447 -6.56 28.04 27.09
CA VAL A 447 -7.73 27.86 27.96
C VAL A 447 -8.57 26.66 27.51
N ILE A 448 -9.02 26.66 26.25
CA ILE A 448 -9.86 25.58 25.69
C ILE A 448 -9.16 24.23 25.83
N ALA A 449 -7.87 24.15 25.46
CA ALA A 449 -7.11 22.90 25.57
C ALA A 449 -6.87 22.45 27.03
N ALA A 450 -6.92 23.35 28.01
CA ALA A 450 -6.84 23.00 29.43
C ALA A 450 -8.16 22.39 29.95
N SER A 451 -9.33 22.95 29.60
CA SER A 451 -10.65 22.36 29.92
C SER A 451 -10.85 21.03 29.18
N LYS A 452 -10.64 21.01 27.86
CA LYS A 452 -10.74 19.80 27.00
C LYS A 452 -9.62 18.77 27.24
N ARG A 453 -8.72 19.01 28.21
CA ARG A 453 -7.60 18.14 28.67
C ARG A 453 -6.77 17.57 27.51
N LYS A 454 -6.30 18.44 26.62
CA LYS A 454 -5.48 18.07 25.46
C LYS A 454 -3.99 18.23 25.74
N LEU A 455 -3.15 17.43 25.07
CA LEU A 455 -1.71 17.62 25.10
C LEU A 455 -1.36 18.85 24.26
N VAL A 456 -0.81 19.89 24.89
CA VAL A 456 -0.40 21.12 24.21
C VAL A 456 1.11 21.21 24.14
N ILE A 457 1.64 21.42 22.93
CA ILE A 457 3.04 21.77 22.68
C ILE A 457 3.10 23.22 22.20
N ASN A 458 3.68 24.12 22.99
CA ASN A 458 3.82 25.53 22.66
C ASN A 458 5.26 25.82 22.20
N ALA A 459 5.43 26.36 20.99
CA ALA A 459 6.70 26.88 20.51
C ALA A 459 6.62 28.39 20.24
N ALA A 460 7.60 29.14 20.74
CA ALA A 460 7.70 30.60 20.64
C ALA A 460 9.13 31.02 20.30
N LEU A 461 9.26 32.13 19.56
CA LEU A 461 10.53 32.63 19.01
C LEU A 461 10.81 34.06 19.50
N GLY A 462 12.10 34.37 19.60
CA GLY A 462 12.63 35.73 19.68
C GLY A 462 13.66 35.97 18.59
N PHE A 463 14.52 36.98 18.76
CA PHE A 463 15.57 37.31 17.77
C PHE A 463 16.63 36.21 17.64
N ASP A 464 17.26 35.79 18.75
CA ASP A 464 18.30 34.76 18.82
C ASP A 464 17.96 33.60 19.79
N THR A 465 16.74 33.59 20.34
CA THR A 465 16.27 32.62 21.34
C THR A 465 14.98 31.94 20.92
N PHE A 466 14.68 30.79 21.52
CA PHE A 466 13.38 30.12 21.42
C PHE A 466 12.97 29.49 22.75
N VAL A 467 11.67 29.20 22.89
CA VAL A 467 11.16 28.28 23.91
C VAL A 467 10.20 27.27 23.27
N VAL A 468 10.40 26.00 23.56
CA VAL A 468 9.49 24.88 23.28
C VAL A 468 9.04 24.33 24.63
N MET A 469 7.76 24.08 24.85
CA MET A 469 7.29 23.47 26.10
C MET A 469 6.00 22.67 25.94
N ARG A 470 5.81 21.66 26.80
CA ARG A 470 4.50 21.00 26.99
C ARG A 470 3.72 21.65 28.12
N HIS A 471 2.41 21.83 27.97
CA HIS A 471 1.56 22.27 29.09
C HIS A 471 1.22 21.10 30.02
N GLY A 472 0.93 21.39 31.30
CA GLY A 472 0.52 20.38 32.26
C GLY A 472 -0.90 19.82 32.04
N LEU A 473 -0.98 18.53 31.70
CA LEU A 473 -2.21 17.81 31.37
C LEU A 473 -3.08 17.60 32.63
N LYS A 474 -4.24 18.26 32.70
CA LYS A 474 -5.11 18.22 33.89
C LYS A 474 -5.72 16.83 34.09
N LYS A 475 -5.72 16.33 35.32
CA LYS A 475 -6.43 15.09 35.69
C LYS A 475 -7.96 15.28 35.57
N PRO A 476 -8.73 14.22 35.29
CA PRO A 476 -10.19 14.26 35.41
C PRO A 476 -10.66 14.63 36.81
N LYS A 477 -11.79 15.35 36.90
CA LYS A 477 -12.54 15.55 38.16
C LYS A 477 -13.01 14.18 38.66
N GLN A 478 -12.44 13.68 39.76
CA GLN A 478 -12.88 12.41 40.37
C GLN A 478 -14.25 12.60 41.04
N GLN A 479 -15.22 11.76 40.68
CA GLN A 479 -16.48 11.69 41.40
C GLN A 479 -16.29 10.93 42.72
N GLY A 480 -16.32 11.67 43.84
CA GLY A 480 -16.75 11.12 45.13
C GLY A 480 -15.95 9.96 45.73
N ALA A 481 -14.61 10.06 45.77
CA ALA A 481 -13.78 9.25 46.67
C ALA A 481 -12.88 10.18 47.50
N GLY A 482 -12.92 10.05 48.82
CA GLY A 482 -12.05 10.83 49.71
C GLY A 482 -10.61 10.28 49.75
N ASP A 483 -9.63 11.14 50.01
CA ASP A 483 -8.22 10.76 50.18
C ASP A 483 -8.04 9.85 51.42
N LEU A 484 -8.19 8.54 51.22
CA LEU A 484 -7.99 7.49 52.24
C LEU A 484 -7.19 6.31 51.69
N CYS A 485 -5.94 6.58 51.31
CA CYS A 485 -4.87 5.58 51.29
C CYS A 485 -3.87 5.91 52.41
N PRO A 486 -3.92 5.25 53.58
CA PRO A 486 -3.00 5.53 54.69
C PRO A 486 -1.64 4.91 54.40
N GLY A 487 -0.58 5.73 54.26
CA GLY A 487 0.73 5.14 53.97
C GLY A 487 1.96 6.00 53.74
N HIS A 488 1.91 7.34 53.70
CA HIS A 488 3.10 8.19 53.91
C HIS A 488 2.72 9.66 54.15
N LEU A 489 2.68 10.06 55.42
CA LEU A 489 2.62 11.48 55.81
C LEU A 489 4.01 12.10 55.71
N VAL A 490 4.34 12.68 54.56
CA VAL A 490 5.44 13.66 54.48
C VAL A 490 4.89 14.98 55.02
N ALA A 491 5.46 15.47 56.12
CA ALA A 491 4.97 16.68 56.77
C ALA A 491 5.22 17.94 55.90
N PRO A 492 4.40 19.01 56.00
CA PRO A 492 4.56 20.21 55.16
C PRO A 492 5.83 21.05 55.40
N ALA A 493 6.77 20.59 56.24
CA ALA A 493 7.88 21.38 56.75
C ALA A 493 9.24 21.13 56.06
N ASP A 494 9.51 19.91 55.60
CA ASP A 494 10.87 19.50 55.20
C ASP A 494 11.27 19.89 53.75
N LEU A 495 10.35 20.47 52.98
CA LEU A 495 10.59 20.86 51.58
C LEU A 495 11.40 22.16 51.37
N LEU A 496 11.97 22.73 52.43
CA LEU A 496 12.85 23.91 52.35
C LEU A 496 14.32 23.58 52.01
N GLY A 497 14.65 22.30 51.77
CA GLY A 497 15.96 21.84 51.32
C GLY A 497 16.06 21.59 49.82
N SER A 498 16.71 22.49 49.07
CA SER A 498 17.41 22.29 47.78
C SER A 498 16.71 21.59 46.57
N SER A 499 15.46 21.12 46.65
CA SER A 499 14.86 20.26 45.60
C SER A 499 13.43 20.66 45.16
N LEU A 500 13.01 21.91 45.41
CA LEU A 500 11.63 22.40 45.18
C LEU A 500 11.06 22.29 43.75
N PHE A 501 11.89 21.99 42.74
CA PHE A 501 11.48 21.90 41.33
C PHE A 501 11.84 20.56 40.64
N ALA A 502 12.45 19.62 41.35
CA ALA A 502 12.69 18.28 40.82
C ALA A 502 11.40 17.45 40.79
N ASN A 503 11.32 16.47 39.89
CA ASN A 503 10.26 15.45 39.84
C ASN A 503 8.81 15.98 39.80
N ILE A 504 8.57 17.13 39.16
CA ILE A 504 7.21 17.67 39.00
C ILE A 504 6.43 16.79 38.00
N PRO A 505 5.30 16.16 38.39
CA PRO A 505 4.51 15.30 37.51
C PRO A 505 3.72 16.11 36.49
N GLY A 506 3.41 15.53 35.33
CA GLY A 506 2.81 16.23 34.18
C GLY A 506 1.57 17.06 34.53
N TYR A 507 0.68 16.54 35.38
CA TYR A 507 -0.54 17.26 35.79
C TYR A 507 -0.33 18.49 36.68
N LYS A 508 0.88 18.69 37.21
CA LYS A 508 1.29 19.87 37.99
C LYS A 508 2.17 20.85 37.21
N LEU A 509 2.51 20.57 35.94
CA LEU A 509 3.33 21.47 35.13
C LEU A 509 2.57 22.74 34.73
N GLY A 510 3.31 23.84 34.61
CA GLY A 510 2.77 25.10 34.11
C GLY A 510 2.29 25.04 32.66
N CYS A 511 1.50 26.04 32.27
CA CYS A 511 1.35 26.43 30.87
C CYS A 511 2.23 27.65 30.57
N TYR A 512 2.25 28.10 29.31
CA TYR A 512 2.98 29.29 28.88
C TYR A 512 2.73 30.54 29.77
N PHE A 513 1.50 30.68 30.28
CA PHE A 513 1.05 31.81 31.11
C PHE A 513 1.27 31.63 32.63
N CYS A 514 1.95 30.58 33.09
CA CYS A 514 2.20 30.38 34.54
C CYS A 514 3.39 31.18 35.10
N ASN A 515 4.31 31.61 34.23
CA ASN A 515 5.60 32.20 34.64
C ASN A 515 5.68 33.73 34.43
N ASP A 516 4.55 34.40 34.21
CA ASP A 516 4.43 35.86 34.15
C ASP A 516 3.17 36.26 34.95
N VAL A 517 3.28 37.31 35.76
CA VAL A 517 2.22 37.79 36.67
C VAL A 517 1.25 38.72 35.93
N VAL A 518 1.61 39.19 34.73
CA VAL A 518 0.79 40.10 33.91
C VAL A 518 -0.12 39.30 32.96
N ALA A 519 -1.42 39.63 32.98
CA ALA A 519 -2.42 39.09 32.07
C ALA A 519 -2.10 39.46 30.59
N PRO A 520 -2.54 38.65 29.60
CA PRO A 520 -2.37 39.00 28.19
C PRO A 520 -3.17 40.26 27.83
N GLY A 521 -2.50 41.19 27.17
CA GLY A 521 -3.02 42.44 26.60
C GLY A 521 -2.07 42.89 25.49
N ASP A 522 -2.32 44.04 24.85
CA ASP A 522 -1.51 44.48 23.69
C ASP A 522 0.00 44.57 24.01
N SER A 523 0.76 43.56 23.55
CA SER A 523 2.21 43.48 23.68
C SER A 523 2.96 43.84 22.40
N THR A 524 2.26 44.34 21.37
CA THR A 524 2.85 44.71 20.06
C THR A 524 3.86 45.86 20.12
N ARG A 525 4.05 46.46 21.30
CA ARG A 525 4.85 47.67 21.52
C ARG A 525 6.14 47.47 22.32
N ASP A 526 6.25 46.46 23.21
CA ASP A 526 7.22 46.49 24.32
C ASP A 526 7.97 45.17 24.66
N ARG A 527 7.99 44.11 23.82
CA ARG A 527 8.72 42.84 24.15
C ARG A 527 9.44 42.19 22.95
N THR A 528 10.52 41.45 23.20
CA THR A 528 11.38 40.83 22.15
C THR A 528 11.19 39.32 21.91
N LEU A 529 10.31 38.69 22.69
CA LEU A 529 9.89 37.28 22.56
C LEU A 529 8.38 37.29 22.27
N ASP A 530 7.91 36.50 21.30
CA ASP A 530 6.55 36.60 20.72
C ASP A 530 6.22 37.98 20.10
N GLN A 531 7.23 38.69 19.58
CA GLN A 531 7.01 39.73 18.56
C GLN A 531 7.52 39.25 17.19
N GLN A 532 6.60 39.19 16.23
CA GLN A 532 6.84 39.09 14.79
C GLN A 532 7.96 38.11 14.37
N CYS A 533 7.61 36.83 14.20
CA CYS A 533 8.51 35.75 13.78
C CYS A 533 9.33 36.03 12.49
N THR A 534 8.96 37.03 11.70
CA THR A 534 9.73 37.57 10.56
C THR A 534 11.11 38.14 10.96
N VAL A 535 11.26 38.66 12.18
CA VAL A 535 12.51 39.29 12.68
C VAL A 535 13.35 38.30 13.51
N SER A 536 13.14 37.00 13.35
CA SER A 536 13.97 35.95 13.96
C SER A 536 15.18 35.57 13.10
N ARG A 537 16.28 35.10 13.72
CA ARG A 537 17.40 34.43 13.03
C ARG A 537 16.87 33.14 12.35
N PRO A 538 17.00 32.95 11.02
CA PRO A 538 16.28 31.90 10.28
C PRO A 538 16.41 30.47 10.80
N GLY A 539 17.56 30.10 11.40
CA GLY A 539 17.78 28.77 11.98
C GLY A 539 16.88 28.42 13.17
N LEU A 540 16.38 29.42 13.91
CA LEU A 540 15.61 29.20 15.14
C LEU A 540 14.32 28.39 14.91
N ALA A 541 13.58 28.68 13.83
CA ALA A 541 12.30 28.02 13.58
C ALA A 541 12.45 26.56 13.15
N MET A 542 13.58 26.20 12.51
CA MET A 542 13.91 24.81 12.21
C MET A 542 14.27 24.05 13.50
N ILE A 543 15.10 24.65 14.36
CA ILE A 543 15.52 24.05 15.64
C ILE A 543 14.30 23.89 16.59
N ALA A 544 13.53 24.95 16.80
CA ALA A 544 12.35 24.93 17.65
C ALA A 544 11.23 24.05 17.08
N GLY A 545 11.05 24.03 15.75
CA GLY A 545 10.08 23.17 15.08
C GLY A 545 10.40 21.68 15.24
N ALA A 546 11.68 21.31 15.05
CA ALA A 546 12.15 19.95 15.30
C ALA A 546 11.97 19.55 16.78
N LEU A 547 12.48 20.36 17.71
CA LEU A 547 12.38 20.09 19.15
C LEU A 547 10.93 20.01 19.66
N ALA A 548 9.99 20.72 19.03
CA ALA A 548 8.57 20.60 19.35
C ALA A 548 7.99 19.23 18.95
N VAL A 549 8.41 18.67 17.81
CA VAL A 549 7.99 17.32 17.39
C VAL A 549 8.73 16.24 18.19
N GLU A 550 10.04 16.34 18.40
CA GLU A 550 10.77 15.37 19.23
C GLU A 550 10.24 15.32 20.67
N LEU A 551 9.84 16.47 21.24
CA LEU A 551 9.16 16.51 22.54
C LEU A 551 7.79 15.84 22.48
N MET A 552 6.99 16.06 21.43
CA MET A 552 5.71 15.37 21.25
C MET A 552 5.90 13.85 21.19
N VAL A 553 6.80 13.37 20.33
CA VAL A 553 7.05 11.94 20.14
C VAL A 553 7.57 11.31 21.44
N SER A 554 8.52 11.97 22.13
CA SER A 554 9.01 11.50 23.44
C SER A 554 7.90 11.44 24.50
N VAL A 555 6.97 12.40 24.52
CA VAL A 555 5.78 12.34 25.39
C VAL A 555 4.85 11.17 25.02
N LEU A 556 4.65 10.88 23.74
CA LEU A 556 3.81 9.76 23.28
C LEU A 556 4.45 8.38 23.55
N GLN A 557 5.78 8.28 23.53
CA GLN A 557 6.49 7.05 23.88
C GLN A 557 6.56 6.78 25.39
N HIS A 558 6.45 7.81 26.23
CA HIS A 558 6.47 7.65 27.68
C HIS A 558 5.23 6.87 28.17
N PRO A 559 5.35 5.91 29.11
CA PRO A 559 4.20 5.13 29.61
C PRO A 559 3.04 5.98 30.15
N ASP A 560 3.34 7.02 30.94
CA ASP A 560 2.34 7.97 31.47
C ASP A 560 1.82 9.00 30.44
N GLY A 561 2.32 8.99 29.20
CA GLY A 561 1.96 9.97 28.18
C GLY A 561 2.19 11.43 28.64
N GLY A 562 1.20 12.30 28.41
CA GLY A 562 1.23 13.70 28.88
C GLY A 562 1.32 13.89 30.40
N TYR A 563 1.08 12.85 31.21
CA TYR A 563 1.25 12.90 32.66
C TYR A 563 2.70 12.65 33.12
N ALA A 564 3.61 12.29 32.21
CA ALA A 564 5.03 12.05 32.47
C ALA A 564 5.67 13.13 33.35
N ILE A 565 6.51 12.72 34.30
CA ILE A 565 7.35 13.61 35.10
C ILE A 565 8.27 14.42 34.17
N ALA A 566 8.52 15.69 34.52
CA ALA A 566 9.39 16.54 33.73
C ALA A 566 10.86 16.30 34.04
N SER A 567 11.62 15.85 33.04
CA SER A 567 13.09 15.84 33.08
C SER A 567 13.65 17.26 33.17
N SER A 568 14.72 17.41 33.94
CA SER A 568 15.49 18.64 34.17
C SER A 568 16.82 18.63 33.41
N SER A 569 17.65 19.67 33.60
CA SER A 569 19.04 19.67 33.10
C SER A 569 19.93 18.67 33.84
N ASP A 570 19.59 18.32 35.09
CA ASP A 570 20.42 17.47 35.94
C ASP A 570 20.21 15.97 35.62
N ASP A 571 19.04 15.63 35.06
CA ASP A 571 18.70 14.28 34.60
C ASP A 571 19.50 13.80 33.37
N ARG A 572 20.39 14.63 32.81
CA ARG A 572 21.24 14.29 31.65
C ARG A 572 22.19 13.11 31.90
N MET A 573 22.44 12.76 33.15
CA MET A 573 23.30 11.63 33.55
C MET A 573 22.50 10.42 34.09
N ASN A 574 21.17 10.52 34.14
CA ASN A 574 20.28 9.45 34.59
C ASN A 574 19.90 8.55 33.40
N GLU A 575 19.47 7.31 33.69
CA GLU A 575 18.88 6.44 32.67
C GLU A 575 17.59 7.08 32.13
N PRO A 576 17.42 7.22 30.80
CA PRO A 576 16.36 8.06 30.25
C PRO A 576 14.97 7.42 30.44
N PRO A 577 13.93 8.23 30.74
CA PRO A 577 12.57 7.74 30.99
C PRO A 577 11.86 7.21 29.72
N THR A 578 12.46 7.37 28.54
CA THR A 578 12.00 6.77 27.28
C THR A 578 13.20 6.30 26.46
N SER A 579 12.96 5.38 25.53
CA SER A 579 13.98 4.94 24.56
C SER A 579 14.34 5.99 23.51
N LEU A 580 13.74 7.20 23.56
CA LEU A 580 14.13 8.37 22.79
C LEU A 580 14.85 9.45 23.64
N GLY A 581 14.99 9.24 24.95
CA GLY A 581 15.64 10.17 25.87
C GLY A 581 14.71 10.81 26.89
N LEU A 582 15.01 12.06 27.24
CA LEU A 582 14.36 12.86 28.28
C LEU A 582 12.99 13.40 27.83
N VAL A 583 12.09 13.63 28.80
CA VAL A 583 10.75 14.22 28.56
C VAL A 583 10.62 15.55 29.33
N PRO A 584 11.34 16.61 28.92
CA PRO A 584 11.39 17.87 29.67
C PRO A 584 10.05 18.61 29.72
N HIS A 585 9.95 19.60 30.61
CA HIS A 585 8.82 20.53 30.63
C HIS A 585 8.98 21.63 29.59
N GLN A 586 10.12 22.33 29.63
CA GLN A 586 10.51 23.39 28.69
C GLN A 586 11.90 23.09 28.15
N ILE A 587 12.16 23.52 26.93
CA ILE A 587 13.47 23.59 26.28
C ILE A 587 13.65 25.05 25.86
N ARG A 588 14.63 25.74 26.44
CA ARG A 588 14.97 27.13 26.09
C ARG A 588 16.35 27.18 25.47
N GLY A 589 16.42 27.59 24.21
CA GLY A 589 17.67 27.62 23.45
C GLY A 589 18.15 29.03 23.15
N PHE A 590 19.48 29.20 23.13
CA PHE A 590 20.17 30.47 22.91
C PHE A 590 21.16 30.33 21.75
N LEU A 591 20.78 30.75 20.53
CA LEU A 591 21.60 30.60 19.32
C LEU A 591 22.80 31.56 19.27
N SER A 592 22.91 32.48 20.22
CA SER A 592 24.13 33.26 20.52
C SER A 592 25.17 32.48 21.34
N ARG A 593 24.76 31.38 22.02
CA ARG A 593 25.59 30.55 22.90
C ARG A 593 25.69 29.09 22.47
N PHE A 594 24.84 28.65 21.54
CA PHE A 594 24.65 27.25 21.13
C PHE A 594 24.28 26.32 22.31
N ASP A 595 23.56 26.86 23.29
CA ASP A 595 23.17 26.18 24.53
C ASP A 595 21.64 26.03 24.65
N ASN A 596 21.20 24.98 25.35
CA ASN A 596 19.81 24.63 25.64
C ASN A 596 19.67 24.29 27.14
N VAL A 597 18.77 24.98 27.85
CA VAL A 597 18.44 24.71 29.26
C VAL A 597 17.04 24.11 29.40
N LEU A 598 16.84 23.25 30.40
CA LEU A 598 15.61 22.47 30.61
C LEU A 598 14.87 22.86 31.92
N PRO A 599 14.29 24.07 32.03
CA PRO A 599 13.65 24.52 33.27
C PRO A 599 12.27 23.89 33.46
N VAL A 600 12.01 23.44 34.69
CA VAL A 600 10.69 22.95 35.13
C VAL A 600 10.00 24.03 35.96
N SER A 601 8.67 24.13 35.90
CA SER A 601 7.88 25.06 36.72
C SER A 601 6.48 24.51 36.98
N LEU A 602 5.97 24.82 38.17
CA LEU A 602 4.63 24.42 38.62
C LEU A 602 3.54 25.25 37.94
N ALA A 603 2.33 24.69 37.89
CA ALA A 603 1.12 25.43 37.55
C ALA A 603 0.82 26.48 38.64
N PHE A 604 0.73 27.74 38.24
CA PHE A 604 0.40 28.85 39.13
C PHE A 604 -1.10 28.86 39.46
N ASP A 605 -1.44 28.97 40.74
CA ASP A 605 -2.81 28.90 41.28
C ASP A 605 -3.73 30.02 40.77
N LYS A 606 -3.15 31.14 40.32
CA LYS A 606 -3.84 32.29 39.72
C LYS A 606 -3.48 32.49 38.24
N CYS A 607 -2.96 31.47 37.56
CA CYS A 607 -2.69 31.52 36.13
C CYS A 607 -3.96 31.85 35.34
N THR A 608 -3.90 32.89 34.50
CA THR A 608 -5.02 33.36 33.67
C THR A 608 -5.45 32.39 32.57
N ALA A 609 -4.75 31.26 32.38
CA ALA A 609 -5.06 30.28 31.34
C ALA A 609 -5.27 28.84 31.84
N CYS A 610 -4.78 28.46 33.04
CA CYS A 610 -4.89 27.06 33.50
C CYS A 610 -5.03 26.87 35.03
N SER A 611 -5.34 27.93 35.79
CA SER A 611 -5.81 27.78 37.18
C SER A 611 -7.20 27.15 37.20
N SER A 612 -7.54 26.38 38.24
CA SER A 612 -8.85 25.71 38.38
C SER A 612 -10.01 26.66 38.07
N LYS A 613 -10.02 27.82 38.73
CA LYS A 613 -11.04 28.87 38.56
C LYS A 613 -11.33 29.29 37.12
N ILE A 614 -10.36 29.18 36.21
CA ILE A 614 -10.55 29.55 34.79
C ILE A 614 -11.21 28.42 34.00
N TRP A 615 -10.79 27.17 34.18
CA TRP A 615 -11.37 26.03 33.42
C TRP A 615 -12.55 25.35 34.12
N ASP A 616 -12.78 25.62 35.41
CA ASP A 616 -14.04 25.29 36.07
C ASP A 616 -15.20 26.15 35.52
N MET A 617 -14.95 27.42 35.18
CA MET A 617 -15.97 28.28 34.53
C MET A 617 -16.32 27.79 33.13
N SER A 618 -15.33 27.38 32.32
CA SER A 618 -15.56 26.84 30.96
C SER A 618 -16.15 25.42 30.92
N ASP A 619 -16.21 24.72 32.05
CA ASP A 619 -16.86 23.41 32.15
C ASP A 619 -18.39 23.57 32.39
N ASP A 620 -18.82 24.69 33.00
CA ASP A 620 -20.25 24.99 33.31
C ASP A 620 -20.91 25.96 32.29
N GLU A 621 -20.15 26.86 31.66
CA GLU A 621 -20.59 27.72 30.55
C GLU A 621 -19.67 27.52 29.32
N THR A 622 -20.23 27.40 28.11
CA THR A 622 -19.44 27.35 26.87
C THR A 622 -18.69 28.67 26.63
N VAL A 623 -17.40 28.57 26.30
CA VAL A 623 -16.39 29.67 26.27
C VAL A 623 -16.74 30.85 25.36
#